data_AF-X1K6W1-F1
#
_entry.id   AF-X1K6W1-F1
#
_cell.length_a   1.000
_cell.length_b   1.000
_cell.length_c   1.000
_cell.angle_alpha   90.00
_cell.angle_beta   90.00
_cell.angle_gamma   90.00
#
_symmetry.space_group_name_H-M   'P 1'
#
loop_
_entity.id
_entity.type
_entity.pdbx_description
1 polymer ?
#
loop_
_entity_poly.entity_id
_entity_poly.type
_entity_poly.pdbx_seq_one_letter_code
_entity_poly.pdbx_strand_id
1 'polypeptide(L)'
;MLSEKELRRYDRQVMMFGKEAQEKLKKAKVAIVGLGGLGSPISIYLTAAGIGQLFLIDEQKPELSNLNRQILYGEEDLDKKT
;
A
#
# COMPACT_ATOMS: atom_id res chain seq x y z
N MET A 1 14.94 12.23 5.57
CA MET A 1 14.80 11.95 7.02
C MET A 1 13.33 11.81 7.36
N LEU A 2 13.02 11.07 8.43
CA LEU A 2 11.64 10.97 8.97
C LEU A 2 11.24 12.28 9.65
N SER A 3 10.00 12.73 9.41
CA SER A 3 9.35 13.81 10.15
C SER A 3 8.92 13.34 11.54
N GLU A 4 8.60 14.27 12.44
CA GLU A 4 8.07 13.92 13.77
C GLU A 4 6.79 13.08 13.69
N LYS A 5 5.89 13.40 12.75
CA LYS A 5 4.66 12.63 12.53
C LYS A 5 4.97 11.19 12.11
N GLU A 6 5.96 10.99 11.24
CA GLU A 6 6.39 9.66 10.81
C GLU A 6 7.09 8.90 11.94
N LEU A 7 7.92 9.57 12.75
CA LEU A 7 8.53 8.95 13.93
C LEU A 7 7.46 8.45 14.91
N ARG A 8 6.39 9.23 15.16
CA ARG A 8 5.26 8.79 15.98
C ARG A 8 4.46 7.66 15.32
N ARG A 9 4.21 7.74 14.02
CA ARG A 9 3.45 6.72 13.27
C ARG A 9 4.17 5.37 13.23
N TYR A 10 5.49 5.40 13.06
CA TYR A 10 6.32 4.21 12.86
C TYR A 10 7.09 3.81 14.12
N ASP A 11 6.74 4.34 15.30
CA ASP A 11 7.45 4.12 16.57
C ASP A 11 7.77 2.64 16.83
N ARG A 12 6.78 1.76 16.69
CA ARG A 12 6.97 0.29 16.83
C ARG A 12 7.86 -0.33 15.76
N GLN A 13 7.79 0.16 14.52
CA GLN A 13 8.63 -0.33 13.42
C GLN A 13 10.08 0.13 13.59
N VAL A 14 10.27 1.37 14.04
CA VAL A 14 11.59 1.94 14.37
C VAL A 14 12.23 1.21 15.55
N MET A 15 11.45 0.83 16.58
CA MET A 15 11.95 0.01 17.68
C MET A 15 12.43 -1.38 17.23
N MET A 16 11.77 -1.97 16.22
CA MET A 16 12.09 -3.32 15.74
C MET A 16 13.19 -3.35 14.66
N PHE A 17 13.16 -2.42 13.71
CA PHE A 17 14.05 -2.40 12.54
C PHE A 17 15.17 -1.34 12.63
N GLY A 18 15.05 -0.39 13.55
CA GLY A 18 15.93 0.77 13.64
C GLY A 18 15.52 1.92 12.72
N LYS A 19 15.90 3.14 13.10
CA LYS A 19 15.58 4.37 12.37
C LYS A 19 16.12 4.36 10.94
N GLU A 20 17.34 3.86 10.73
CA GLU A 20 17.96 3.81 9.40
C GLU A 20 17.19 2.90 8.44
N ALA A 21 16.70 1.74 8.90
CA ALA A 21 15.90 0.84 8.08
C ALA A 21 14.56 1.50 7.68
N GLN A 22 13.91 2.18 8.61
CA GLN A 22 12.67 2.92 8.31
C GLN A 22 12.93 4.06 7.30
N GLU A 23 14.08 4.74 7.39
CA GLU A 23 14.48 5.72 6.37
C GLU A 23 14.77 5.11 5.00
N LYS A 24 15.29 3.87 4.95
CA LYS A 24 15.43 3.12 3.69
C LYS A 24 14.07 2.79 3.08
N LEU A 25 13.11 2.31 3.88
CA LEU A 25 11.72 2.08 3.43
C LEU A 25 11.11 3.37 2.86
N LYS A 26 11.24 4.50 3.57
CA LYS A 26 10.76 5.81 3.09
C LYS A 26 11.38 6.24 1.75
N LYS A 27 12.62 5.84 1.45
CA LYS A 27 13.27 6.17 0.17
C LYS A 27 12.95 5.17 -0.95
N ALA A 28 12.38 4.02 -0.60
CA ALA A 28 12.08 2.96 -1.55
C ALA A 28 10.92 3.34 -2.49
N LYS A 29 11.00 2.80 -3.70
CA LYS A 29 9.97 2.89 -4.73
C LYS A 29 9.62 1.48 -5.18
N VAL A 30 8.34 1.13 -5.16
CA VAL A 30 7.88 -0.22 -5.50
C VAL A 30 6.76 -0.12 -6.54
N ALA A 31 6.84 -0.95 -7.58
CA ALA A 31 5.75 -1.13 -8.54
C ALA A 31 5.01 -2.44 -8.22
N ILE A 32 3.69 -2.36 -8.16
CA ILE A 32 2.78 -3.49 -8.00
C ILE A 32 1.98 -3.60 -9.29
N VAL A 33 2.20 -4.68 -10.03
CA VAL A 33 1.50 -4.99 -11.27
C VAL A 33 0.44 -6.04 -10.97
N GLY A 34 -0.82 -5.65 -11.15
CA GLY A 34 -2.00 -6.40 -10.71
C GLY A 34 -2.38 -6.05 -9.26
N LEU A 35 -3.62 -5.57 -9.08
CA LEU A 35 -4.27 -5.21 -7.82
C LEU A 35 -5.44 -6.14 -7.48
N GLY A 36 -5.39 -7.38 -7.99
CA GLY A 36 -6.32 -8.44 -7.63
C GLY A 36 -6.18 -8.92 -6.18
N GLY A 37 -6.57 -10.17 -5.91
CA GLY A 37 -6.67 -10.69 -4.54
C GLY A 37 -5.38 -10.67 -3.70
N LEU A 38 -4.20 -10.56 -4.32
CA LEU A 38 -2.91 -10.42 -3.63
C LEU A 38 -2.36 -9.01 -3.71
N GLY A 39 -2.45 -8.37 -4.87
CA GLY A 39 -1.92 -7.01 -5.06
C GLY A 39 -2.61 -5.98 -4.16
N SER A 40 -3.93 -6.12 -3.99
CA SER A 40 -4.72 -5.29 -3.08
C SER A 40 -4.15 -5.29 -1.65
N PRO A 41 -4.07 -6.43 -0.93
CA PRO A 41 -3.50 -6.44 0.43
C PRO A 41 -2.01 -6.09 0.49
N ILE A 42 -1.20 -6.49 -0.50
CA ILE A 42 0.24 -6.14 -0.52
C ILE A 42 0.42 -4.62 -0.57
N SER A 43 -0.36 -3.90 -1.39
CA SER A 43 -0.28 -2.44 -1.49
C SER A 43 -0.57 -1.73 -0.16
N ILE A 44 -1.54 -2.24 0.59
CA ILE A 44 -1.88 -1.74 1.93
C ILE A 44 -0.73 -1.98 2.89
N TYR A 45 -0.17 -3.18 2.94
CA TYR A 45 0.93 -3.49 3.86
C TYR A 45 2.21 -2.74 3.52
N LEU A 46 2.55 -2.56 2.25
CA LEU A 46 3.71 -1.75 1.84
C LEU A 46 3.52 -0.27 2.17
N THR A 47 2.30 0.26 2.01
CA THR A 47 1.95 1.61 2.46
C THR A 47 2.10 1.74 3.97
N ALA A 48 1.58 0.77 4.73
CA ALA A 48 1.65 0.74 6.20
C ALA A 48 3.08 0.57 6.73
N ALA A 49 3.94 -0.14 5.99
CA ALA A 49 5.38 -0.28 6.28
C ALA A 49 6.16 1.03 6.03
N GLY A 50 5.56 2.01 5.34
CA GLY A 50 6.18 3.29 5.07
C GLY A 50 7.05 3.33 3.82
N ILE A 51 6.72 2.53 2.79
CA ILE A 51 7.31 2.72 1.46
C ILE A 51 6.98 4.12 0.95
N GLY A 52 7.99 4.85 0.48
CA GLY A 52 7.84 6.25 0.07
C GLY A 52 6.99 6.45 -1.18
N GLN A 53 7.06 5.51 -2.12
CA GLN A 53 6.30 5.58 -3.37
C GLN A 53 5.86 4.19 -3.82
N LEU A 54 4.55 4.03 -4.04
CA LEU A 54 3.97 2.87 -4.70
C LEU A 54 3.43 3.27 -6.07
N PHE A 55 3.80 2.50 -7.09
CA PHE A 55 3.18 2.55 -8.41
C PHE A 55 2.24 1.37 -8.52
N LEU A 56 0.94 1.65 -8.60
CA LEU A 56 -0.10 0.63 -8.71
C LEU A 56 -0.55 0.57 -10.16
N ILE A 57 -0.41 -0.60 -10.79
CA ILE A 57 -0.66 -0.80 -12.23
C ILE A 57 -1.66 -1.94 -12.37
N ASP A 58 -2.90 -1.62 -12.76
CA ASP A 58 -3.93 -2.60 -13.06
C ASP A 58 -4.86 -2.04 -14.15
N GLU A 59 -5.26 -2.89 -15.09
CA GLU A 59 -6.18 -2.57 -16.19
C GLU A 59 -7.57 -3.22 -15.99
N GLN A 60 -7.75 -4.00 -14.93
CA GLN A 60 -9.01 -4.68 -14.63
C GLN A 60 -9.99 -3.74 -13.92
N LYS A 61 -11.28 -3.89 -14.26
CA LYS A 61 -12.37 -3.28 -13.51
C LYS A 61 -12.85 -4.22 -12.41
N PRO A 62 -13.19 -3.70 -11.22
CA PRO A 62 -13.73 -4.55 -10.16
C PRO A 62 -15.09 -5.12 -10.55
N GLU A 63 -15.29 -6.42 -10.29
CA GLU A 63 -16.58 -7.09 -10.38
C GLU A 63 -17.11 -7.41 -8.97
N LEU A 64 -18.43 -7.55 -8.81
CA LEU A 64 -19.04 -7.89 -7.51
C LEU A 64 -18.42 -9.16 -6.89
N SER A 65 -18.13 -10.16 -7.72
CA SER A 65 -17.48 -11.42 -7.31
C SER A 65 -16.04 -11.24 -6.79
N ASN A 66 -15.45 -10.06 -6.98
CA ASN A 66 -14.06 -9.75 -6.61
C ASN A 66 -13.96 -9.04 -5.25
N LEU A 67 -15.02 -8.37 -4.81
CA LEU A 67 -15.02 -7.55 -3.58
C LEU A 67 -14.72 -8.36 -2.31
N ASN A 68 -14.92 -9.68 -2.34
CA ASN A 68 -14.57 -10.57 -1.23
C ASN A 68 -13.05 -10.71 -0.99
N ARG A 69 -12.20 -10.29 -1.94
CA ARG A 69 -10.74 -10.44 -1.86
C ARG A 69 -9.93 -9.24 -2.39
N GLN A 70 -10.55 -8.35 -3.17
CA GLN A 70 -9.90 -7.13 -3.67
C GLN A 70 -10.28 -5.94 -2.81
N ILE A 71 -9.64 -5.85 -1.64
CA ILE A 71 -10.01 -4.92 -0.55
C ILE A 71 -9.70 -3.44 -0.83
N LEU A 72 -9.17 -3.10 -2.00
CA LEU A 72 -9.01 -1.71 -2.45
C LEU A 72 -10.30 -1.13 -3.02
N TYR A 73 -11.27 -1.97 -3.38
CA TYR A 73 -12.51 -1.56 -4.06
C TYR A 73 -13.73 -1.80 -3.17
N GLY A 74 -14.73 -0.94 -3.32
CA GLY A 74 -16.07 -1.07 -2.75
C GLY A 74 -17.15 -1.24 -3.82
N GLU A 75 -18.41 -1.38 -3.40
CA GLU A 75 -19.54 -1.46 -4.34
C GLU A 75 -19.68 -0.18 -5.18
N GLU A 76 -19.26 0.97 -4.63
CA GLU A 76 -19.23 2.25 -5.33
C GLU A 76 -18.27 2.30 -6.53
N ASP A 77 -17.37 1.32 -6.66
CA ASP A 77 -16.37 1.26 -7.73
C ASP A 77 -16.82 0.42 -8.94
N LEU A 78 -17.87 -0.40 -8.81
CA LEU A 78 -18.30 -1.36 -9.84
C LEU A 78 -18.66 -0.69 -11.19
N ASP A 79 -19.21 0.53 -11.13
CA ASP A 79 -19.70 1.27 -12.31
C ASP A 79 -18.86 2.52 -12.64
N LYS A 80 -17.71 2.71 -11.98
CA LYS A 80 -16.85 3.86 -12.27
C LYS A 80 -16.28 3.71 -13.69
N LYS A 81 -16.61 4.66 -14.56
CA LYS A 81 -15.94 4.83 -15.84
C LYS A 81 -14.52 5.33 -15.56
N THR A 82 -13.55 4.52 -15.96
CA THR A 82 -12.11 4.83 -15.94
C THR A 82 -11.80 6.03 -16.82
#